data_AF-A0A817PQ75-F1
#
_entry.id   AF-A0A817PQ75-F1
#
_cell.length_a   1.000
_cell.length_b   1.000
_cell.length_c   1.000
_cell.angle_alpha   90.00
_cell.angle_beta   90.00
_cell.angle_gamma   90.00
#
_symmetry.space_group_name_H-M   'P 1'
#
loop_
_entity.id
_entity.type
_entity.pdbx_description
1 polymer ?
#
loop_
_entity_poly.entity_id
_entity_poly.type
_entity_poly.pdbx_seq_one_letter_code
_entity_poly.pdbx_strand_id
1 'polypeptide(L)'
;MTETPLITVSDDIFNDANELTSSILKFAIDKDYHDFLLQKFLHKICNIMNINLNDIDIKKIQKGSTILEMEIFKNIGSKLRKIKLIYKSITDQMRKELGKLKIFFIFMGDIKSLEKRQKDSYEIKLHPEWNQIYAQNHTYWVGANNDGIDRGNQPYYCPVGWKRYSLYVADDFREEFKGWCICYHGTKFEYGLSILLSGLKSAKDQAHGPGIYTSPSIIYASHPRYAEIKLVESSVENDFFEKGQFIQFVLECRVLPKNIKIKCETLRVHNQAIIDVNISNDKIEWLIDTHRKDLMNFNDPNSVIFCTGIMIRVTDNHPGLLPVSKWWYVNGTLDYLKSTPLERQIFAGHEKFLLDFVNLFKQFDAPSEFLSYIFSIKSYREAPKDFIAPDPVKYENIFVILSNAYDERLTARIHDLSYVEQIYIYVDCDAETLWIKKYLKVRGPYSVDNLQNMFRTLAYDAQCALDNLLPITIFDPEPTEFIYKDLTTEQLDFPWFQLLLRVLQDTPVK
;
A
#
# COMPACT_ATOMS: atom_id res chain seq x y z
N MET A 1 18.95 -5.81 6.21
CA MET A 1 19.50 -7.18 6.25
C MET A 1 20.60 -7.32 7.30
N THR A 2 20.60 -8.44 8.01
CA THR A 2 21.69 -8.84 8.90
C THR A 2 22.92 -9.22 8.08
N GLU A 3 24.07 -8.58 8.33
CA GLU A 3 25.33 -9.01 7.72
C GLU A 3 25.74 -10.41 8.15
N THR A 4 25.21 -10.87 9.29
CA THR A 4 25.48 -12.17 9.89
C THR A 4 24.16 -12.81 10.34
N PRO A 5 23.87 -14.07 9.98
CA PRO A 5 22.64 -14.73 10.42
C PRO A 5 22.62 -14.97 11.93
N LEU A 6 21.43 -14.95 12.52
CA LEU A 6 21.21 -15.49 13.86
C LEU A 6 21.34 -17.01 13.80
N ILE A 7 22.28 -17.58 14.56
CA ILE A 7 22.51 -19.02 14.61
C ILE A 7 22.03 -19.55 15.96
N THR A 8 21.07 -20.47 15.92
CA THR A 8 20.52 -21.17 17.08
C THR A 8 20.88 -22.65 17.00
N VAL A 9 21.33 -23.22 18.10
CA VAL A 9 21.83 -24.60 18.17
C VAL A 9 21.14 -25.32 19.32
N SER A 10 20.52 -26.46 19.05
CA SER A 10 19.86 -27.30 20.06
C SER A 10 20.82 -27.77 21.16
N ASP A 11 20.31 -27.93 22.39
CA ASP A 11 21.05 -28.49 23.53
C ASP A 11 21.62 -29.87 23.22
N ASP A 12 20.91 -30.65 22.41
CA ASP A 12 21.31 -31.99 22.02
C ASP A 12 22.59 -31.99 21.16
N ILE A 13 22.93 -30.86 20.53
CA ILE A 13 24.22 -30.66 19.85
C ILE A 13 25.33 -30.34 20.84
N PHE A 14 25.04 -29.88 22.06
CA PHE A 14 26.06 -29.68 23.08
C PHE A 14 26.22 -30.90 23.98
N ASN A 15 25.18 -31.70 24.15
CA ASN A 15 25.23 -32.93 24.93
C ASN A 15 25.90 -34.06 24.14
N ASP A 16 27.01 -34.59 24.63
CA ASP A 16 27.70 -35.74 24.02
C ASP A 16 26.99 -37.07 24.32
N ALA A 17 26.07 -37.12 25.29
CA ALA A 17 25.40 -38.33 25.74
C ALA A 17 24.11 -38.68 24.96
N ASN A 18 23.53 -37.74 24.21
CA ASN A 18 22.26 -37.96 23.52
C ASN A 18 22.47 -38.50 22.10
N GLU A 19 21.89 -39.68 21.80
CA GLU A 19 21.72 -40.15 20.43
C GLU A 19 20.65 -39.30 19.74
N LEU A 20 21.08 -38.35 18.90
CA LEU A 20 20.18 -37.57 18.06
C LEU A 20 19.64 -38.44 16.92
N THR A 21 18.32 -38.53 16.83
CA THR A 21 17.62 -39.25 15.76
C THR A 21 17.66 -38.51 14.43
N SER A 22 17.83 -37.18 14.47
CA SER A 22 17.87 -36.31 13.29
C SER A 22 18.90 -35.19 13.41
N SER A 23 19.42 -34.76 12.25
CA SER A 23 20.39 -33.67 12.11
C SER A 23 19.85 -32.67 11.10
N ILE A 24 19.00 -31.75 11.54
CA ILE A 24 18.33 -30.80 10.68
C ILE A 24 19.05 -29.45 10.72
N LEU A 25 19.27 -28.89 9.53
CA LEU A 25 19.58 -27.49 9.32
C LEU A 25 18.34 -26.79 8.78
N LYS A 26 17.89 -25.75 9.46
CA LYS A 26 16.77 -24.91 9.00
C LYS A 26 17.29 -23.50 8.72
N PHE A 27 17.12 -23.06 7.48
CA PHE A 27 17.51 -21.73 7.03
C PHE A 27 16.26 -20.89 6.84
N ALA A 28 16.24 -19.68 7.39
CA ALA A 28 15.29 -18.65 6.99
C ALA A 28 16.02 -17.60 6.15
N ILE A 29 15.51 -17.38 4.95
CA ILE A 29 16.16 -16.62 3.90
C ILE A 29 15.25 -15.45 3.53
N ASP A 30 15.81 -14.25 3.54
CA ASP A 30 15.15 -12.99 3.18
C ASP A 30 15.06 -12.87 1.64
N LYS A 31 14.34 -13.82 1.05
CA LYS A 31 14.01 -13.89 -0.38
C LYS A 31 12.62 -14.49 -0.57
N ASP A 32 11.89 -13.91 -1.52
CA ASP A 32 10.68 -14.51 -2.03
C ASP A 32 10.99 -15.87 -2.68
N TYR A 33 10.12 -16.84 -2.41
CA TYR A 33 10.22 -18.20 -2.96
C TYR A 33 10.27 -18.22 -4.49
N HIS A 34 9.55 -17.34 -5.19
CA HIS A 34 9.50 -17.32 -6.65
C HIS A 34 10.82 -16.82 -7.28
N ASP A 35 11.55 -15.96 -6.57
CA ASP A 35 12.87 -15.46 -6.98
C ASP A 35 14.03 -16.35 -6.47
N PHE A 36 13.71 -17.40 -5.71
CA PHE A 36 14.69 -18.22 -5.03
C PHE A 36 15.17 -19.39 -5.89
N LEU A 37 16.39 -19.24 -6.44
CA LEU A 37 17.08 -20.30 -7.17
C LEU A 37 17.71 -21.33 -6.22
N LEU A 38 16.93 -22.35 -5.83
CA LEU A 38 17.31 -23.38 -4.85
C LEU A 38 18.67 -24.03 -5.15
N GLN A 39 18.90 -24.53 -6.36
CA GLN A 39 20.15 -25.21 -6.71
C GLN A 39 21.38 -24.30 -6.54
N LYS A 40 21.27 -23.05 -6.99
CA LYS A 40 22.33 -22.05 -6.82
C LYS A 40 22.59 -21.74 -5.34
N PHE A 41 21.54 -21.71 -4.52
CA PHE A 41 21.68 -21.54 -3.08
C PHE A 41 22.39 -22.73 -2.43
N LEU A 42 21.96 -23.96 -2.73
CA LEU A 42 22.55 -25.18 -2.17
C LEU A 42 24.04 -25.29 -2.51
N HIS A 43 24.44 -25.06 -3.76
CA HIS A 43 25.86 -25.07 -4.14
C HIS A 43 26.69 -24.07 -3.33
N LYS A 44 26.17 -22.86 -3.09
CA LYS A 44 26.86 -21.86 -2.27
C LYS A 44 26.96 -22.27 -0.82
N ILE A 45 25.89 -22.82 -0.25
CA ILE A 45 25.87 -23.31 1.13
C ILE A 45 26.83 -24.48 1.32
N CYS A 46 26.82 -25.44 0.40
CA CYS A 46 27.75 -26.55 0.37
C CYS A 46 29.20 -26.07 0.37
N ASN A 47 29.53 -25.10 -0.48
CA ASN A 47 30.86 -24.52 -0.55
C ASN A 47 31.25 -23.80 0.75
N ILE A 48 30.36 -22.94 1.30
CA ILE A 48 30.65 -22.18 2.53
C ILE A 48 30.81 -23.10 3.73
N MET A 49 29.96 -24.11 3.88
CA MET A 49 29.91 -25.00 5.04
C MET A 49 30.76 -26.26 4.87
N ASN A 50 31.44 -26.41 3.72
CA ASN A 50 32.21 -27.59 3.33
C ASN A 50 31.38 -28.89 3.44
N ILE A 51 30.17 -28.87 2.88
CA ILE A 51 29.22 -30.00 2.84
C ILE A 51 29.12 -30.48 1.40
N ASN A 52 29.06 -31.80 1.18
CA ASN A 52 28.78 -32.33 -0.15
C ASN A 52 27.29 -32.16 -0.49
N LEU A 53 26.96 -31.71 -1.70
CA LEU A 53 25.57 -31.57 -2.13
C LEU A 53 24.80 -32.89 -2.06
N ASN A 54 25.46 -34.02 -2.33
CA ASN A 54 24.88 -35.35 -2.24
C ASN A 54 24.60 -35.82 -0.80
N ASP A 55 25.13 -35.11 0.19
CA ASP A 55 24.88 -35.33 1.61
C ASP A 55 23.67 -34.50 2.10
N ILE A 56 22.96 -33.78 1.23
CA ILE A 56 21.82 -32.94 1.64
C ILE A 56 20.53 -33.52 1.07
N ASP A 57 19.54 -33.64 1.94
CA ASP A 57 18.16 -33.94 1.56
C ASP A 57 17.24 -32.81 2.02
N ILE A 58 16.37 -32.35 1.13
CA ILE A 58 15.45 -31.26 1.42
C ILE A 58 14.16 -31.85 1.94
N LYS A 59 13.85 -31.54 3.20
CA LYS A 59 12.63 -32.02 3.85
C LYS A 59 11.44 -31.14 3.55
N LYS A 60 11.65 -29.82 3.56
CA LYS A 60 10.57 -28.84 3.42
C LYS A 60 11.07 -27.55 2.84
N ILE A 61 10.25 -26.95 1.98
CA ILE A 61 10.38 -25.56 1.54
C ILE A 61 9.05 -24.87 1.79
N GLN A 62 9.06 -23.80 2.58
CA GLN A 62 7.86 -22.99 2.80
C GLN A 62 7.85 -21.81 1.82
N LYS A 63 6.69 -21.59 1.19
CA LYS A 63 6.44 -20.46 0.28
C LYS A 63 6.25 -19.15 1.06
N GLY A 64 6.51 -18.01 0.41
CA GLY A 64 6.62 -16.69 1.05
C GLY A 64 8.08 -16.31 1.24
N SER A 65 8.48 -15.92 2.46
CA SER A 65 9.90 -15.94 2.82
C SER A 65 10.43 -17.36 2.74
N THR A 66 11.51 -17.58 2.00
CA THR A 66 12.02 -18.93 1.78
C THR A 66 12.55 -19.53 3.08
N ILE A 67 11.82 -20.47 3.65
CA ILE A 67 12.27 -21.30 4.77
C ILE A 67 12.62 -22.68 4.22
N LEU A 68 13.88 -23.06 4.38
CA LEU A 68 14.43 -24.32 3.88
C LEU A 68 14.83 -25.20 5.05
N GLU A 69 14.17 -26.36 5.18
CA GLU A 69 14.55 -27.41 6.12
C GLU A 69 15.28 -28.51 5.35
N MET A 70 16.53 -28.76 5.74
CA MET A 70 17.35 -29.79 5.14
C MET A 70 17.92 -30.72 6.21
N GLU A 71 18.07 -31.99 5.85
CA GLU A 71 18.73 -32.99 6.67
C GLU A 71 20.07 -33.36 6.01
N ILE A 72 21.12 -33.49 6.82
CA ILE A 72 22.44 -33.91 6.32
C ILE A 72 22.58 -35.44 6.47
N PHE A 73 22.79 -36.14 5.36
CA PHE A 73 22.91 -37.59 5.25
C PHE A 73 24.35 -38.10 4.98
N LYS A 74 24.54 -39.34 5.45
CA LYS A 74 25.41 -40.48 5.08
C LYS A 74 26.96 -40.41 4.97
N ASN A 75 27.49 -41.60 5.29
CA ASN A 75 28.83 -42.20 5.10
C ASN A 75 30.02 -41.87 6.01
N ILE A 76 29.92 -40.96 6.99
CA ILE A 76 31.05 -40.68 7.90
C ILE A 76 30.52 -40.47 9.33
N GLY A 77 30.59 -41.49 10.20
CA GLY A 77 30.25 -41.38 11.62
C GLY A 77 28.80 -40.95 11.93
N SER A 78 28.52 -40.66 13.20
CA SER A 78 27.19 -40.20 13.61
C SER A 78 26.88 -38.83 12.99
N LYS A 79 25.66 -38.65 12.46
CA LYS A 79 25.17 -37.38 11.84
C LYS A 79 25.41 -36.16 12.76
N LEU A 80 25.36 -36.40 14.07
CA LEU A 80 25.64 -35.41 15.11
C LEU A 80 27.06 -34.86 15.05
N ARG A 81 28.08 -35.70 14.79
CA ARG A 81 29.46 -35.23 14.67
C ARG A 81 29.62 -34.24 13.53
N LYS A 82 28.96 -34.45 12.37
CA LYS A 82 29.00 -33.51 11.25
C LYS A 82 28.38 -32.15 11.63
N ILE A 83 27.19 -32.11 12.24
CA ILE A 83 26.60 -30.83 12.68
C ILE A 83 27.45 -30.15 13.77
N LYS A 84 27.97 -30.91 14.75
CA LYS A 84 28.91 -30.39 15.74
C LYS A 84 30.15 -29.77 15.08
N LEU A 85 30.72 -30.44 14.07
CA LEU A 85 31.87 -29.96 13.32
C LEU A 85 31.53 -28.69 12.51
N ILE A 86 30.38 -28.68 11.84
CA ILE A 86 29.87 -27.50 11.13
C ILE A 86 29.72 -26.33 12.10
N TYR A 87 29.02 -26.52 13.22
CA TYR A 87 28.82 -25.46 14.20
C TYR A 87 30.17 -24.92 14.73
N LYS A 88 31.07 -25.82 15.11
CA LYS A 88 32.42 -25.46 15.58
C LYS A 88 33.28 -24.79 14.51
N SER A 89 33.00 -25.02 13.22
CA SER A 89 33.73 -24.41 12.12
C SER A 89 33.17 -23.06 11.67
N ILE A 90 31.97 -22.64 12.12
CA ILE A 90 31.38 -21.35 11.74
C ILE A 90 32.19 -20.19 12.33
N THR A 91 33.08 -19.66 11.50
CA THR A 91 33.83 -18.42 11.77
C THR A 91 32.99 -17.17 11.49
N ASP A 92 33.42 -16.00 11.98
CA ASP A 92 32.79 -14.72 11.64
C ASP A 92 32.80 -14.44 10.14
N GLN A 93 33.86 -14.86 9.44
CA GLN A 93 33.93 -14.76 7.99
C GLN A 93 32.85 -15.61 7.32
N MET A 94 32.65 -16.86 7.78
CA MET A 94 31.57 -17.70 7.29
C MET A 94 30.20 -17.10 7.58
N ARG A 95 29.98 -16.53 8.77
CA ARG A 95 28.73 -15.83 9.11
C ARG A 95 28.46 -14.68 8.13
N LYS A 96 29.49 -13.90 7.78
CA LYS A 96 29.37 -12.83 6.77
C LYS A 96 29.03 -13.37 5.38
N GLU A 97 29.68 -14.44 4.94
CA GLU A 97 29.34 -15.08 3.66
C GLU A 97 27.91 -15.64 3.65
N LEU A 98 27.46 -16.25 4.75
CA LEU A 98 26.07 -16.72 4.91
C LEU A 98 25.08 -15.53 4.87
N GLY A 99 25.42 -14.41 5.51
CA GLY A 99 24.62 -13.18 5.44
C GLY A 99 24.51 -12.60 4.02
N LYS A 100 25.55 -12.73 3.18
CA LYS A 100 25.48 -12.36 1.75
C LYS A 100 24.48 -13.22 0.96
N LEU A 101 24.13 -14.41 1.45
CA LEU A 101 23.06 -15.24 0.89
C LEU A 101 21.66 -14.80 1.36
N LYS A 102 21.57 -13.67 2.06
CA LYS A 102 20.36 -13.16 2.71
C LYS A 102 19.79 -14.12 3.76
N ILE A 103 20.61 -15.01 4.31
CA ILE A 103 20.21 -15.85 5.44
C ILE A 103 20.20 -14.96 6.67
N PHE A 104 19.07 -14.92 7.36
CA PHE A 104 18.93 -14.16 8.60
C PHE A 104 18.78 -15.08 9.82
N PHE A 105 18.42 -16.35 9.63
CA PHE A 105 18.34 -17.34 10.69
C PHE A 105 18.81 -18.71 10.23
N ILE A 106 19.55 -19.40 11.11
CA ILE A 106 19.97 -20.79 10.97
C ILE A 106 19.67 -21.50 12.28
N PHE A 107 18.90 -22.58 12.21
CA PHE A 107 18.79 -23.54 13.30
C PHE A 107 19.55 -24.83 12.97
N MET A 108 20.23 -25.38 13.99
CA MET A 108 20.90 -26.67 13.93
C MET A 108 20.36 -27.55 15.07
N GLY A 109 19.87 -28.76 14.78
CA GLY A 109 19.43 -29.71 15.81
C GLY A 109 18.32 -30.66 15.38
N ASP A 110 17.71 -31.34 16.34
CA ASP A 110 16.45 -32.08 16.13
C ASP A 110 15.30 -31.08 15.98
N ILE A 111 14.42 -31.24 15.00
CA ILE A 111 13.26 -30.36 14.86
C ILE A 111 12.30 -30.47 16.05
N LYS A 112 12.23 -31.62 16.74
CA LYS A 112 11.44 -31.76 17.97
C LYS A 112 12.04 -30.97 19.12
N SER A 113 13.37 -30.88 19.16
CA SER A 113 14.07 -30.01 20.13
C SER A 113 13.85 -28.53 19.79
N LEU A 114 13.74 -28.21 18.50
CA LEU A 114 13.28 -26.90 18.06
C LEU A 114 11.87 -26.66 18.57
N GLU A 115 10.90 -27.55 18.33
CA GLU A 115 9.51 -27.43 18.81
C GLU A 115 9.42 -27.26 20.35
N LYS A 116 10.28 -27.98 21.10
CA LYS A 116 10.36 -27.87 22.56
C LYS A 116 10.96 -26.53 23.01
N ARG A 117 12.06 -26.07 22.42
CA ARG A 117 12.62 -24.73 22.68
C ARG A 117 11.76 -23.60 22.10
N GLN A 118 10.95 -23.90 21.10
CA GLN A 118 9.95 -23.01 20.52
C GLN A 118 8.72 -22.85 21.43
N LYS A 119 8.49 -23.77 22.38
CA LYS A 119 7.61 -23.48 23.53
C LYS A 119 8.15 -22.34 24.39
N ASP A 120 9.47 -22.22 24.49
CA ASP A 120 10.06 -21.31 25.46
C ASP A 120 10.65 -20.02 24.84
N SER A 121 11.04 -19.94 23.56
CA SER A 121 11.69 -18.70 23.05
C SER A 121 11.89 -18.46 21.53
N TYR A 122 11.40 -19.27 20.58
CA TYR A 122 11.87 -19.12 19.17
C TYR A 122 10.85 -19.40 18.04
N GLU A 123 9.56 -19.42 18.33
CA GLU A 123 8.51 -19.45 17.30
C GLU A 123 7.63 -18.22 17.41
N ILE A 124 7.35 -17.60 16.26
CA ILE A 124 6.31 -16.58 16.16
C ILE A 124 4.99 -17.32 16.31
N LYS A 125 4.56 -17.47 17.55
CA LYS A 125 3.25 -18.04 17.86
C LYS A 125 2.24 -16.91 17.84
N LEU A 126 1.18 -17.10 17.05
CA LEU A 126 0.01 -16.25 17.18
C LEU A 126 -0.69 -16.57 18.49
N HIS A 127 -1.37 -15.57 19.05
CA HIS A 127 -2.21 -15.73 20.23
C HIS A 127 -3.66 -15.32 19.87
N PRO A 128 -4.41 -16.20 19.17
CA PRO A 128 -5.62 -15.80 18.45
C PRO A 128 -6.74 -15.22 19.34
N GLU A 129 -6.82 -15.64 20.60
CA GLU A 129 -7.76 -15.10 21.60
C GLU A 129 -7.57 -13.59 21.88
N TRP A 130 -6.40 -13.03 21.58
CA TRP A 130 -6.11 -11.60 21.71
C TRP A 130 -6.05 -10.87 20.36
N ASN A 131 -6.49 -11.53 19.27
CA ASN A 131 -6.68 -10.84 18.00
C ASN A 131 -7.84 -9.87 18.11
N GLN A 132 -7.70 -8.71 17.49
CA GLN A 132 -8.72 -7.65 17.57
C GLN A 132 -8.91 -7.00 16.22
N ILE A 133 -10.16 -6.63 15.91
CA ILE A 133 -10.51 -5.79 14.77
C ILE A 133 -10.85 -4.42 15.34
N TYR A 134 -10.18 -3.39 14.85
CA TYR A 134 -10.39 -2.02 15.30
C TYR A 134 -11.25 -1.27 14.30
N ALA A 135 -12.56 -1.24 14.54
CA ALA A 135 -13.54 -0.59 13.68
C ALA A 135 -14.82 -0.26 14.45
N GLN A 136 -15.61 0.68 13.93
CA GLN A 136 -16.98 0.90 14.43
C GLN A 136 -17.74 -0.42 14.28
N ASN A 137 -18.40 -0.88 15.35
CA ASN A 137 -19.03 -2.21 15.52
C ASN A 137 -18.10 -3.38 15.94
N HIS A 138 -16.80 -3.13 16.12
CA HIS A 138 -15.86 -4.06 16.74
C HIS A 138 -15.20 -3.40 17.96
N THR A 139 -13.90 -3.62 18.18
CA THR A 139 -13.16 -2.91 19.22
C THR A 139 -12.98 -1.46 18.78
N TYR A 140 -13.56 -0.52 19.52
CA TYR A 140 -13.48 0.89 19.19
C TYR A 140 -13.59 1.76 20.44
N TRP A 141 -12.83 2.85 20.46
CA TRP A 141 -12.95 3.91 21.45
C TRP A 141 -12.48 5.25 20.85
N VAL A 142 -12.93 6.35 21.45
CA VAL A 142 -12.55 7.71 21.06
C VAL A 142 -11.57 8.28 22.07
N GLY A 143 -10.51 8.94 21.60
CA GLY A 143 -9.47 9.50 22.46
C GLY A 143 -8.56 8.42 23.07
N ALA A 144 -7.87 8.77 24.16
CA ALA A 144 -6.97 7.86 24.84
C ALA A 144 -7.76 6.76 25.57
N ASN A 145 -7.29 5.51 25.45
CA ASN A 145 -7.89 4.37 26.15
C ASN A 145 -7.67 4.48 27.66
N ASN A 146 -8.74 4.37 28.44
CA ASN A 146 -8.75 4.48 29.91
C ASN A 146 -9.23 3.17 30.57
N ASP A 147 -8.78 2.03 30.08
CA ASP A 147 -9.14 0.69 30.59
C ASP A 147 -8.40 0.29 31.89
N GLY A 148 -7.69 1.22 32.53
CA GLY A 148 -6.94 0.99 33.76
C GLY A 148 -5.64 0.21 33.57
N ILE A 149 -5.26 -0.17 32.35
CA ILE A 149 -3.99 -0.85 32.08
C ILE A 149 -2.86 0.18 32.06
N ASP A 150 -1.83 -0.06 32.88
CA ASP A 150 -0.62 0.77 32.91
C ASP A 150 0.20 0.61 31.62
N ARG A 151 0.31 1.71 30.87
CA ARG A 151 1.06 1.83 29.62
C ARG A 151 2.21 2.84 29.71
N GLY A 152 2.79 3.00 30.90
CA GLY A 152 3.96 3.85 31.09
C GLY A 152 3.68 5.33 30.88
N ASN A 153 2.48 5.78 31.28
CA ASN A 153 1.97 7.14 31.10
C ASN A 153 1.91 7.64 29.65
N GLN A 154 1.91 6.74 28.66
CA GLN A 154 1.68 7.10 27.26
C GLN A 154 0.25 6.78 26.86
N PRO A 155 -0.45 7.69 26.16
CA PRO A 155 -1.81 7.44 25.71
C PRO A 155 -1.81 6.35 24.62
N TYR A 156 -2.88 5.56 24.60
CA TYR A 156 -3.12 4.55 23.56
C TYR A 156 -4.41 4.87 22.83
N TYR A 157 -4.28 5.23 21.55
CA TYR A 157 -5.41 5.58 20.70
C TYR A 157 -5.85 4.38 19.86
N CYS A 158 -7.14 4.30 19.56
CA CYS A 158 -7.70 3.21 18.77
C CYS A 158 -7.10 3.21 17.36
N PRO A 159 -6.43 2.13 16.92
CA PRO A 159 -5.88 2.03 15.57
C PRO A 159 -7.00 1.66 14.56
N VAL A 160 -7.96 2.55 14.38
CA VAL A 160 -9.16 2.31 13.54
C VAL A 160 -8.76 1.95 12.10
N GLY A 161 -9.41 0.93 11.54
CA GLY A 161 -9.14 0.40 10.21
C GLY A 161 -8.04 -0.65 10.16
N TRP A 162 -7.61 -1.17 11.31
CA TRP A 162 -6.59 -2.21 11.43
C TRP A 162 -7.12 -3.45 12.13
N LYS A 163 -6.52 -4.60 11.80
CA LYS A 163 -6.68 -5.87 12.49
C LYS A 163 -5.37 -6.26 13.13
N ARG A 164 -5.41 -6.59 14.41
CA ARG A 164 -4.27 -7.07 15.18
C ARG A 164 -4.25 -8.58 15.23
N TYR A 165 -3.10 -9.13 14.85
CA TYR A 165 -2.73 -10.52 15.10
C TYR A 165 -1.74 -10.52 16.27
N SER A 166 -2.21 -10.96 17.43
CA SER A 166 -1.40 -10.98 18.65
C SER A 166 -0.29 -12.02 18.53
N LEU A 167 0.89 -11.70 19.07
CA LEU A 167 1.97 -12.67 19.25
C LEU A 167 1.97 -13.17 20.69
N TYR A 168 2.25 -14.45 20.87
CA TYR A 168 2.50 -15.05 22.18
C TYR A 168 3.94 -14.74 22.58
N VAL A 169 4.12 -13.80 23.51
CA VAL A 169 5.45 -13.32 23.93
C VAL A 169 5.76 -13.62 25.40
N ALA A 170 4.75 -13.92 26.22
CA ALA A 170 4.88 -14.23 27.64
C ALA A 170 3.63 -14.96 28.15
N ASP A 171 3.79 -15.82 29.18
CA ASP A 171 2.69 -16.52 29.84
C ASP A 171 1.78 -15.55 30.61
N ASP A 172 2.36 -14.65 31.41
CA ASP A 172 1.66 -13.55 32.07
C ASP A 172 1.99 -12.21 31.39
N PHE A 173 1.41 -12.02 30.20
CA PHE A 173 1.61 -10.81 29.40
C PHE A 173 1.34 -9.52 30.17
N ARG A 174 0.33 -9.52 31.06
CA ARG A 174 -0.09 -8.30 31.76
C ARG A 174 0.92 -7.89 32.82
N GLU A 175 1.45 -8.83 33.58
CA GLU A 175 2.45 -8.52 34.60
C GLU A 175 3.82 -8.21 33.97
N GLU A 176 4.25 -9.00 32.98
CA GLU A 176 5.55 -8.81 32.30
C GLU A 176 5.66 -7.42 31.63
N PHE A 177 4.60 -6.98 30.94
CA PHE A 177 4.58 -5.72 30.20
C PHE A 177 3.86 -4.59 30.94
N LYS A 178 3.68 -4.72 32.25
CA LYS A 178 3.08 -3.67 33.09
C LYS A 178 3.93 -2.39 33.03
N GLY A 179 3.30 -1.28 32.65
CA GLY A 179 4.00 0.00 32.50
C GLY A 179 4.83 0.14 31.22
N TRP A 180 4.75 -0.82 30.29
CA TRP A 180 5.39 -0.69 28.98
C TRP A 180 4.47 0.03 27.99
N CYS A 181 5.04 1.02 27.29
CA CYS A 181 4.34 1.80 26.27
C CYS A 181 4.03 0.95 25.03
N ILE A 182 2.97 1.30 24.32
CA ILE A 182 2.66 0.74 23.00
C ILE A 182 3.19 1.67 21.92
N CYS A 183 3.86 1.13 20.91
CA CYS A 183 4.21 1.85 19.70
C CYS A 183 4.13 0.95 18.47
N TYR A 184 4.35 1.55 17.31
CA TYR A 184 4.28 0.92 16.00
C TYR A 184 5.58 1.12 15.23
N HIS A 185 5.96 0.12 14.46
CA HIS A 185 7.11 0.15 13.56
C HIS A 185 6.67 -0.27 12.16
N GLY A 186 6.70 0.68 11.22
CA GLY A 186 6.51 0.40 9.80
C GLY A 186 7.73 -0.35 9.25
N THR A 187 7.49 -1.35 8.40
CA THR A 187 8.56 -2.06 7.70
C THR A 187 8.10 -2.54 6.32
N LYS A 188 9.05 -3.03 5.52
CA LYS A 188 8.74 -3.71 4.25
C LYS A 188 8.36 -5.17 4.50
N PHE A 189 7.55 -5.76 3.61
CA PHE A 189 7.12 -7.15 3.72
C PHE A 189 8.29 -8.12 3.73
N GLU A 190 9.33 -7.88 2.91
CA GLU A 190 10.52 -8.73 2.88
C GLU A 190 11.21 -8.82 4.27
N TYR A 191 11.21 -7.72 5.04
CA TYR A 191 11.88 -7.68 6.34
C TYR A 191 11.01 -8.17 7.50
N GLY A 192 9.69 -8.22 7.35
CA GLY A 192 8.75 -8.53 8.43
C GLY A 192 9.12 -9.80 9.19
N LEU A 193 9.30 -10.91 8.47
CA LEU A 193 9.67 -12.18 9.10
C LEU A 193 11.04 -12.13 9.79
N SER A 194 12.03 -11.47 9.16
CA SER A 194 13.37 -11.34 9.76
C SER A 194 13.33 -10.56 11.07
N ILE A 195 12.52 -9.51 11.15
CA ILE A 195 12.35 -8.71 12.37
C ILE A 195 11.65 -9.54 13.44
N LEU A 196 10.59 -10.25 13.09
CA LEU A 196 9.86 -11.09 14.04
C LEU A 196 10.73 -12.21 14.62
N LEU A 197 11.63 -12.81 13.83
CA LEU A 197 12.50 -13.89 14.29
C LEU A 197 13.78 -13.43 14.98
N SER A 198 14.30 -12.24 14.66
CA SER A 198 15.62 -11.79 15.15
C SER A 198 15.61 -10.50 15.96
N GLY A 199 14.51 -9.73 15.93
CA GLY A 199 14.40 -8.42 16.56
C GLY A 199 14.62 -7.23 15.63
N LEU A 200 14.70 -6.04 16.22
CA LEU A 200 14.79 -4.77 15.48
C LEU A 200 16.23 -4.27 15.41
N LYS A 201 16.60 -3.72 14.26
CA LYS A 201 17.91 -3.08 14.05
C LYS A 201 17.82 -1.57 14.16
N SER A 202 18.92 -0.96 14.59
CA SER A 202 19.08 0.48 14.50
C SER A 202 18.94 0.95 13.04
N ALA A 203 18.26 2.08 12.84
CA ALA A 203 18.09 2.65 11.51
C ALA A 203 19.44 3.07 10.92
N LYS A 204 19.59 2.87 9.60
CA LYS A 204 20.78 3.32 8.85
C LYS A 204 20.76 4.83 8.64
N ASP A 205 19.59 5.36 8.31
CA ASP A 205 19.34 6.79 8.24
C ASP A 205 18.91 7.28 9.64
N GLN A 206 19.66 8.21 10.19
CA GLN A 206 19.65 8.55 11.61
C GLN A 206 19.32 10.03 11.83
N ALA A 207 18.18 10.48 11.29
CA ALA A 207 17.73 11.88 11.37
C ALA A 207 17.73 12.45 12.80
N HIS A 208 17.49 11.62 13.80
CA HIS A 208 17.51 11.99 15.23
C HIS A 208 18.58 11.26 16.04
N GLY A 209 19.54 10.60 15.37
CA GLY A 209 20.61 9.81 15.96
C GLY A 209 20.40 8.29 15.86
N PRO A 210 21.36 7.52 16.38
CA PRO A 210 21.32 6.06 16.34
C PRO A 210 20.24 5.50 17.26
N GLY A 211 19.48 4.54 16.76
CA GLY A 211 18.47 3.81 17.51
C GLY A 211 17.39 3.21 16.61
N ILE A 212 16.36 2.66 17.25
CA ILE A 212 15.20 2.11 16.55
C ILE A 212 14.11 3.18 16.52
N TYR A 213 13.57 3.46 15.34
CA TYR A 213 12.52 4.45 15.13
C TYR A 213 11.16 3.76 15.21
N THR A 214 10.29 4.27 16.07
CA THR A 214 8.91 3.80 16.26
C THR A 214 7.98 5.01 16.39
N SER A 215 6.67 4.78 16.48
CA SER A 215 5.70 5.85 16.67
C SER A 215 4.53 5.39 17.52
N PRO A 216 3.98 6.22 18.43
CA PRO A 216 2.70 5.94 19.05
C PRO A 216 1.52 6.07 18.06
N SER A 217 1.75 6.66 16.88
CA SER A 217 0.74 6.78 15.81
C SER A 217 0.91 5.67 14.78
N ILE A 218 -0.09 4.80 14.69
CA ILE A 218 -0.15 3.83 13.60
C ILE A 218 -0.31 4.52 12.24
N ILE A 219 -0.98 5.69 12.20
CA ILE A 219 -1.18 6.47 10.98
C ILE A 219 0.18 6.92 10.43
N TYR A 220 1.05 7.47 11.28
CA TYR A 220 2.41 7.84 10.89
C TYR A 220 3.26 6.63 10.49
N ALA A 221 3.26 5.57 11.32
CA ALA A 221 4.01 4.35 11.04
C ALA A 221 3.57 3.65 9.74
N SER A 222 2.32 3.87 9.31
CA SER A 222 1.76 3.32 8.08
C SER A 222 2.10 4.12 6.81
N HIS A 223 2.84 5.22 6.91
CA HIS A 223 3.26 5.96 5.72
C HIS A 223 4.10 5.06 4.79
N PRO A 224 3.92 5.10 3.44
CA PRO A 224 4.60 4.21 2.50
C PRO A 224 6.13 4.19 2.58
N ARG A 225 6.73 5.28 3.09
CA ARG A 225 8.17 5.36 3.38
C ARG A 225 8.63 4.32 4.41
N TYR A 226 7.78 4.00 5.38
CA TYR A 226 8.08 3.10 6.48
C TYR A 226 7.39 1.75 6.30
N ALA A 227 6.10 1.74 5.96
CA ALA A 227 5.30 0.53 5.78
C ALA A 227 4.95 0.30 4.31
N GLU A 228 5.48 -0.76 3.72
CA GLU A 228 5.21 -1.09 2.31
C GLU A 228 3.74 -1.43 2.09
N ILE A 229 3.21 -1.04 0.94
CA ILE A 229 1.86 -1.42 0.46
C ILE A 229 2.05 -2.46 -0.64
N LYS A 230 1.33 -3.57 -0.54
CA LYS A 230 1.32 -4.61 -1.57
C LYS A 230 -0.07 -4.79 -2.14
N LEU A 231 -0.13 -5.16 -3.42
CA LEU A 231 -1.36 -5.72 -3.99
C LEU A 231 -1.52 -7.15 -3.51
N VAL A 232 -2.75 -7.53 -3.21
CA VAL A 232 -3.14 -8.91 -3.02
C VAL A 232 -3.37 -9.50 -4.41
N GLU A 233 -2.59 -10.52 -4.79
CA GLU A 233 -2.80 -11.19 -6.06
C GLU A 233 -4.12 -11.96 -6.03
N SER A 234 -4.89 -11.91 -7.12
CA SER A 234 -6.20 -12.58 -7.20
C SER A 234 -6.11 -14.10 -7.03
N SER A 235 -4.93 -14.67 -7.31
CA SER A 235 -4.61 -16.09 -7.13
C SER A 235 -4.60 -16.53 -5.66
N VAL A 236 -4.35 -15.60 -4.72
CA VAL A 236 -4.27 -15.85 -3.28
C VAL A 236 -5.38 -15.18 -2.49
N GLU A 237 -6.34 -14.50 -3.15
CA GLU A 237 -7.47 -13.81 -2.48
C GLU A 237 -8.26 -14.75 -1.57
N ASN A 238 -8.40 -16.03 -1.94
CA ASN A 238 -9.09 -17.04 -1.13
C ASN A 238 -8.31 -17.45 0.14
N ASP A 239 -7.00 -17.17 0.19
CA ASP A 239 -6.14 -17.47 1.34
C ASP A 239 -6.16 -16.32 2.37
N PHE A 240 -6.71 -15.16 2.02
CA PHE A 240 -6.86 -14.02 2.93
C PHE A 240 -8.18 -14.07 3.69
N PHE A 241 -8.12 -13.67 4.96
CA PHE A 241 -9.29 -13.64 5.84
C PHE A 241 -10.34 -12.60 5.43
N GLU A 242 -9.96 -11.60 4.65
CA GLU A 242 -10.81 -10.51 4.17
C GLU A 242 -10.46 -10.19 2.72
N LYS A 243 -11.48 -9.94 1.91
CA LYS A 243 -11.30 -9.50 0.52
C LYS A 243 -10.75 -8.08 0.51
N GLY A 244 -9.80 -7.83 -0.37
CA GLY A 244 -9.29 -6.49 -0.65
C GLY A 244 -8.11 -6.55 -1.59
N GLN A 245 -7.91 -5.46 -2.33
CA GLN A 245 -6.88 -5.40 -3.37
C GLN A 245 -5.51 -5.02 -2.83
N PHE A 246 -5.46 -4.35 -1.67
CA PHE A 246 -4.23 -3.86 -1.08
C PHE A 246 -4.08 -4.34 0.35
N ILE A 247 -2.86 -4.67 0.73
CA ILE A 247 -2.48 -5.02 2.08
C ILE A 247 -1.29 -4.17 2.53
N GLN A 248 -1.34 -3.75 3.79
CA GLN A 248 -0.24 -3.11 4.47
C GLN A 248 -0.15 -3.69 5.88
N PHE A 249 1.07 -3.78 6.42
CA PHE A 249 1.25 -4.16 7.81
C PHE A 249 2.26 -3.27 8.53
N VAL A 250 2.10 -3.17 9.84
CA VAL A 250 3.08 -2.60 10.77
C VAL A 250 3.23 -3.54 11.96
N LEU A 251 4.36 -3.45 12.65
CA LEU A 251 4.58 -4.19 13.89
C LEU A 251 4.07 -3.37 15.07
N GLU A 252 3.26 -3.96 15.93
CA GLU A 252 2.95 -3.42 17.26
C GLU A 252 4.03 -3.90 18.24
N CYS A 253 4.57 -2.96 19.02
CA CYS A 253 5.64 -3.22 19.97
C CYS A 253 5.30 -2.72 21.37
N ARG A 254 5.87 -3.37 22.38
CA ARG A 254 5.98 -2.88 23.75
C ARG A 254 7.38 -2.33 23.99
N VAL A 255 7.49 -1.16 24.62
CA VAL A 255 8.77 -0.51 24.91
C VAL A 255 8.85 -0.02 26.36
N LEU A 256 10.01 -0.21 26.98
CA LEU A 256 10.29 0.37 28.30
C LEU A 256 10.32 1.91 28.22
N PRO A 257 9.51 2.63 29.03
CA PRO A 257 9.38 4.08 28.92
C PRO A 257 10.70 4.83 29.04
N LYS A 258 11.59 4.37 29.93
CA LYS A 258 12.92 4.99 30.18
C LYS A 258 13.85 4.97 28.95
N ASN A 259 13.56 4.14 27.96
CA ASN A 259 14.36 3.99 26.74
C ASN A 259 13.82 4.82 25.56
N ILE A 260 12.70 5.54 25.74
CA ILE A 260 12.05 6.33 24.70
C ILE A 260 12.59 7.76 24.71
N LYS A 261 13.09 8.22 23.56
CA LYS A 261 13.34 9.64 23.28
C LYS A 261 12.28 10.15 22.32
N ILE A 262 11.40 11.02 22.79
CA ILE A 262 10.34 11.64 21.97
C ILE A 262 10.96 12.66 21.01
N LYS A 263 10.56 12.59 19.75
CA LYS A 263 11.05 13.39 18.62
C LYS A 263 9.91 13.83 17.72
N CYS A 264 10.22 14.81 16.88
CA CYS A 264 9.33 15.29 15.84
C CYS A 264 9.34 14.33 14.63
N GLU A 265 8.37 14.46 13.74
CA GLU A 265 8.32 13.70 12.50
C GLU A 265 9.51 13.99 11.55
N THR A 266 9.85 13.04 10.69
CA THR A 266 10.98 13.08 9.76
C THR A 266 10.58 13.20 8.27
N LEU A 267 9.28 13.35 8.00
CA LEU A 267 8.68 13.56 6.68
C LEU A 267 8.55 15.06 6.31
N ARG A 268 8.87 15.98 7.22
CA ARG A 268 8.89 17.44 7.03
C ARG A 268 7.53 18.02 6.64
N VAL A 269 6.47 17.51 7.28
CA VAL A 269 5.10 17.98 7.15
C VAL A 269 4.64 18.87 8.30
N HIS A 270 5.49 19.09 9.33
CA HIS A 270 5.20 19.78 10.60
C HIS A 270 4.07 20.83 10.54
N ASN A 271 4.23 21.89 9.74
CA ASN A 271 3.31 23.04 9.72
C ASN A 271 2.30 23.00 8.58
N GLN A 272 2.30 21.94 7.77
CA GLN A 272 1.51 21.86 6.54
C GLN A 272 0.36 20.88 6.64
N ALA A 273 0.49 19.87 7.49
CA ALA A 273 -0.56 18.89 7.73
C ALA A 273 -0.52 18.38 9.16
N ILE A 274 -1.68 18.00 9.67
CA ILE A 274 -1.81 17.21 10.87
C ILE A 274 -1.68 15.73 10.44
N ILE A 275 -0.67 15.03 10.93
CA ILE A 275 -0.48 13.60 10.63
C ILE A 275 -1.52 12.76 11.37
N ASP A 276 -1.62 12.98 12.68
CA ASP A 276 -2.52 12.27 13.58
C ASP A 276 -3.19 13.31 14.48
N VAL A 277 -4.52 13.29 14.53
CA VAL A 277 -5.29 14.27 15.33
C VAL A 277 -5.06 14.11 16.83
N ASN A 278 -4.57 12.95 17.27
CA ASN A 278 -4.37 12.65 18.69
C ASN A 278 -2.91 12.87 19.16
N ILE A 279 -1.96 13.01 18.23
CA ILE A 279 -0.53 13.07 18.52
C ILE A 279 0.09 14.19 17.71
N SER A 280 0.64 15.19 18.39
CA SER A 280 1.28 16.33 17.74
C SER A 280 2.52 15.92 16.95
N ASN A 281 2.75 16.57 15.80
CA ASN A 281 3.86 16.26 14.89
C ASN A 281 5.24 16.38 15.54
N ASP A 282 5.40 17.15 16.62
CA ASP A 282 6.64 17.30 17.39
C ASP A 282 6.89 16.15 18.40
N LYS A 283 5.92 15.25 18.58
CA LYS A 283 5.98 14.13 19.54
C LYS A 283 5.65 12.77 18.91
N ILE A 284 5.46 12.72 17.59
CA ILE A 284 4.93 11.55 16.89
C ILE A 284 5.99 10.49 16.57
N GLU A 285 7.28 10.80 16.72
CA GLU A 285 8.35 9.84 16.47
C GLU A 285 9.10 9.51 17.77
N TRP A 286 9.33 8.23 18.00
CA TRP A 286 10.01 7.71 19.19
C TRP A 286 11.31 7.03 18.78
N LEU A 287 12.43 7.57 19.25
CA LEU A 287 13.75 6.97 19.10
C LEU A 287 14.06 6.12 20.33
N ILE A 288 14.16 4.81 20.14
CA ILE A 288 14.47 3.85 21.20
C ILE A 288 15.98 3.72 21.33
N ASP A 289 16.51 4.00 22.52
CA ASP A 289 17.94 3.85 22.83
C ASP A 289 18.33 2.38 22.93
N THR A 290 19.20 1.93 22.03
CA THR A 290 19.69 0.55 21.96
C THR A 290 20.96 0.33 22.77
N HIS A 291 21.47 1.33 23.49
CA HIS A 291 22.74 1.26 24.22
C HIS A 291 23.91 0.78 23.35
N ARG A 292 23.95 1.25 22.10
CA ARG A 292 24.94 0.86 21.06
C ARG A 292 24.85 -0.59 20.60
N LYS A 293 23.79 -1.33 20.93
CA LYS A 293 23.49 -2.60 20.27
C LYS A 293 22.97 -2.32 18.86
N ASP A 294 23.50 -3.03 17.86
CA ASP A 294 23.03 -2.94 16.47
C ASP A 294 21.70 -3.67 16.24
N LEU A 295 21.40 -4.66 17.08
CA LEU A 295 20.21 -5.50 17.05
C LEU A 295 19.63 -5.61 18.46
N MET A 296 18.37 -5.25 18.61
CA MET A 296 17.57 -5.52 19.80
C MET A 296 16.82 -6.82 19.58
N ASN A 297 17.39 -7.91 20.08
CA ASN A 297 16.85 -9.26 19.94
C ASN A 297 15.58 -9.41 20.80
N PHE A 298 14.45 -9.76 20.19
CA PHE A 298 13.20 -10.03 20.91
C PHE A 298 13.24 -11.26 21.82
N ASN A 299 14.28 -12.09 21.72
CA ASN A 299 14.49 -13.24 22.60
C ASN A 299 15.50 -12.92 23.73
N ASP A 300 16.03 -11.69 23.80
CA ASP A 300 16.83 -11.26 24.96
C ASP A 300 15.87 -10.84 26.08
N PRO A 301 15.87 -11.51 27.26
CA PRO A 301 15.01 -11.12 28.37
C PRO A 301 15.31 -9.70 28.90
N ASN A 302 16.48 -9.15 28.54
CA ASN A 302 16.85 -7.77 28.85
C ASN A 302 16.61 -6.81 27.67
N SER A 303 15.88 -7.25 26.64
CA SER A 303 15.49 -6.36 25.56
C SER A 303 14.61 -5.24 26.11
N VAL A 304 14.75 -4.04 25.56
CA VAL A 304 13.95 -2.87 25.94
C VAL A 304 12.74 -2.66 25.03
N ILE A 305 12.59 -3.55 24.03
CA ILE A 305 11.52 -3.55 23.04
C ILE A 305 11.18 -4.98 22.63
N PHE A 306 9.89 -5.27 22.53
CA PHE A 306 9.36 -6.55 22.03
C PHE A 306 8.24 -6.29 21.02
N CYS A 307 8.19 -7.06 19.93
CA CYS A 307 7.04 -7.06 19.04
C CYS A 307 5.94 -7.95 19.64
N THR A 308 4.78 -7.38 19.92
CA THR A 308 3.67 -8.08 20.59
C THR A 308 2.48 -8.33 19.67
N GLY A 309 2.51 -7.78 18.45
CA GLY A 309 1.46 -7.96 17.47
C GLY A 309 1.87 -7.55 16.07
N ILE A 310 1.14 -8.06 15.10
CA ILE A 310 1.18 -7.62 13.70
C ILE A 310 -0.13 -6.91 13.42
N MET A 311 -0.05 -5.64 13.03
CA MET A 311 -1.22 -4.86 12.62
C MET A 311 -1.32 -4.96 11.11
N ILE A 312 -2.44 -5.46 10.60
CA ILE A 312 -2.71 -5.59 9.17
C ILE A 312 -3.90 -4.72 8.81
N ARG A 313 -3.77 -4.00 7.69
CA ARG A 313 -4.86 -3.29 7.05
C ARG A 313 -5.02 -3.83 5.63
N VAL A 314 -6.24 -4.26 5.32
CA VAL A 314 -6.64 -4.71 3.98
C VAL A 314 -7.67 -3.71 3.45
N THR A 315 -7.51 -3.26 2.20
CA THR A 315 -8.40 -2.26 1.59
C THR A 315 -8.66 -2.56 0.12
N ASP A 316 -9.87 -2.27 -0.35
CA ASP A 316 -10.22 -2.37 -1.78
C ASP A 316 -9.51 -1.32 -2.63
N ASN A 317 -9.29 -0.13 -2.05
CA ASN A 317 -8.58 0.97 -2.69
C ASN A 317 -7.18 1.11 -2.11
N HIS A 318 -6.30 1.78 -2.85
CA HIS A 318 -4.96 2.06 -2.35
C HIS A 318 -5.02 2.82 -1.00
N PRO A 319 -4.28 2.40 0.05
CA PRO A 319 -4.34 3.01 1.38
C PRO A 319 -4.07 4.53 1.43
N GLY A 320 -3.41 5.09 0.42
CA GLY A 320 -3.22 6.54 0.28
C GLY A 320 -4.51 7.31 0.04
N LEU A 321 -5.56 6.66 -0.47
CA LEU A 321 -6.86 7.27 -0.71
C LEU A 321 -7.75 7.30 0.55
N LEU A 322 -7.30 6.70 1.66
CA LEU A 322 -8.03 6.74 2.92
C LEU A 322 -8.04 8.17 3.50
N PRO A 323 -9.12 8.60 4.17
CA PRO A 323 -9.18 9.92 4.79
C PRO A 323 -8.02 10.22 5.74
N VAL A 324 -7.59 9.22 6.52
CA VAL A 324 -6.45 9.31 7.47
C VAL A 324 -5.08 9.43 6.78
N SER A 325 -5.01 9.17 5.48
CA SER A 325 -3.78 9.22 4.68
C SER A 325 -3.67 10.49 3.83
N LYS A 326 -4.65 11.40 3.89
CA LYS A 326 -4.66 12.65 3.10
C LYS A 326 -3.38 13.48 3.25
N TRP A 327 -2.75 13.44 4.43
CA TRP A 327 -1.51 14.17 4.69
C TRP A 327 -0.30 13.64 3.90
N TRP A 328 -0.36 12.42 3.34
CA TRP A 328 0.73 11.83 2.54
C TRP A 328 1.07 12.67 1.30
N TYR A 329 0.11 13.45 0.80
CA TYR A 329 0.26 14.25 -0.42
C TYR A 329 0.82 15.66 -0.19
N VAL A 330 1.13 16.01 1.06
CA VAL A 330 1.58 17.35 1.42
C VAL A 330 3.11 17.43 1.27
N ASN A 331 3.60 18.46 0.57
CA ASN A 331 5.01 18.86 0.52
C ASN A 331 6.00 17.94 -0.25
N GLY A 332 5.61 17.44 -1.42
CA GLY A 332 6.58 16.76 -2.29
C GLY A 332 6.91 15.31 -1.88
N THR A 333 6.23 14.74 -0.88
CA THR A 333 6.15 13.26 -0.71
C THR A 333 5.61 12.57 -1.97
N LEU A 334 4.95 13.33 -2.84
CA LEU A 334 4.66 12.97 -4.22
C LEU A 334 5.90 12.44 -4.95
N ASP A 335 7.13 12.90 -4.69
CA ASP A 335 8.34 12.39 -5.35
C ASP A 335 8.68 10.95 -4.94
N TYR A 336 8.34 10.55 -3.71
CA TYR A 336 8.42 9.14 -3.30
C TYR A 336 7.34 8.32 -4.00
N LEU A 337 6.10 8.81 -4.02
CA LEU A 337 4.98 8.12 -4.70
C LEU A 337 5.21 8.01 -6.23
N LYS A 338 5.79 9.04 -6.85
CA LYS A 338 6.19 9.11 -8.27
C LYS A 338 7.21 8.05 -8.66
N SER A 339 8.09 7.68 -7.73
CA SER A 339 9.13 6.68 -7.99
C SER A 339 8.62 5.23 -7.92
N THR A 340 7.39 5.00 -7.47
CA THR A 340 6.84 3.66 -7.24
C THR A 340 5.88 3.25 -8.37
N PRO A 341 5.77 1.95 -8.70
CA PRO A 341 4.77 1.42 -9.65
C PRO A 341 3.32 1.88 -9.36
N LEU A 342 3.09 2.34 -8.14
CA LEU A 342 1.89 2.97 -7.64
C LEU A 342 1.41 4.17 -8.46
N GLU A 343 2.31 5.00 -9.00
CA GLU A 343 1.86 6.08 -9.90
C GLU A 343 1.18 5.47 -11.12
N ARG A 344 1.77 4.44 -11.75
CA ARG A 344 1.11 3.77 -12.89
C ARG A 344 -0.24 3.18 -12.54
N GLN A 345 -0.53 2.85 -11.29
CA GLN A 345 -1.81 2.28 -10.88
C GLN A 345 -2.85 3.29 -10.42
N ILE A 346 -2.46 4.34 -9.69
CA ILE A 346 -3.36 5.47 -9.38
C ILE A 346 -3.66 6.23 -10.67
N PHE A 347 -2.66 6.41 -11.54
CA PHE A 347 -2.88 6.84 -12.91
C PHE A 347 -3.64 5.80 -13.70
N ALA A 348 -3.40 4.48 -13.61
CA ALA A 348 -4.26 3.49 -14.28
C ALA A 348 -5.71 3.50 -13.79
N GLY A 349 -6.00 3.92 -12.56
CA GLY A 349 -7.38 4.11 -12.08
C GLY A 349 -8.03 5.35 -12.69
N HIS A 350 -7.27 6.44 -12.81
CA HIS A 350 -7.70 7.64 -13.54
C HIS A 350 -7.76 7.40 -15.06
N GLU A 351 -6.84 6.62 -15.59
CA GLU A 351 -6.70 6.22 -16.98
C GLU A 351 -7.74 5.15 -17.29
N LYS A 352 -8.14 4.30 -16.34
CA LYS A 352 -9.30 3.41 -16.42
C LYS A 352 -10.60 4.20 -16.33
N PHE A 353 -10.70 5.23 -15.49
CA PHE A 353 -11.84 6.17 -15.56
C PHE A 353 -11.90 6.84 -16.94
N LEU A 354 -10.77 7.34 -17.44
CA LEU A 354 -10.66 7.91 -18.80
C LEU A 354 -10.89 6.87 -19.89
N LEU A 355 -10.48 5.61 -19.70
CA LEU A 355 -10.58 4.52 -20.67
C LEU A 355 -11.98 3.91 -20.64
N ASP A 356 -12.63 3.80 -19.49
CA ASP A 356 -14.03 3.40 -19.33
C ASP A 356 -14.94 4.51 -19.89
N PHE A 357 -14.56 5.78 -19.70
CA PHE A 357 -15.21 6.92 -20.32
C PHE A 357 -14.99 6.93 -21.86
N VAL A 358 -13.76 6.74 -22.34
CA VAL A 358 -13.43 6.59 -23.78
C VAL A 358 -14.07 5.32 -24.37
N ASN A 359 -14.17 4.23 -23.62
CA ASN A 359 -14.76 2.96 -24.07
C ASN A 359 -16.28 3.04 -24.08
N LEU A 360 -16.89 3.76 -23.13
CA LEU A 360 -18.29 4.15 -23.18
C LEU A 360 -18.54 4.93 -24.49
N PHE A 361 -17.69 5.91 -24.83
CA PHE A 361 -17.78 6.63 -26.10
C PHE A 361 -17.48 5.76 -27.35
N LYS A 362 -16.57 4.78 -27.27
CA LYS A 362 -16.30 3.81 -28.35
C LYS A 362 -17.41 2.79 -28.55
N GLN A 363 -18.14 2.42 -27.49
CA GLN A 363 -19.34 1.58 -27.61
C GLN A 363 -20.48 2.28 -28.37
N PHE A 364 -20.40 3.60 -28.51
CA PHE A 364 -21.30 4.41 -29.34
C PHE A 364 -20.69 4.80 -30.70
N ASP A 365 -19.59 4.17 -31.14
CA ASP A 365 -18.87 4.43 -32.41
C ASP A 365 -18.62 5.94 -32.70
N ALA A 366 -18.32 6.70 -31.65
CA ALA A 366 -18.07 8.14 -31.77
C ALA A 366 -16.80 8.41 -32.64
N PRO A 367 -16.83 9.37 -33.58
CA PRO A 367 -15.68 9.72 -34.42
C PRO A 367 -14.47 10.14 -33.59
N SER A 368 -13.26 9.86 -34.07
CA SER A 368 -12.01 10.21 -33.40
C SER A 368 -11.86 11.71 -33.11
N GLU A 369 -12.57 12.57 -33.85
CA GLU A 369 -12.61 14.02 -33.60
C GLU A 369 -13.37 14.39 -32.31
N PHE A 370 -14.37 13.62 -31.88
CA PHE A 370 -15.14 13.88 -30.65
C PHE A 370 -14.34 13.57 -29.38
N LEU A 371 -13.38 12.62 -29.47
CA LEU A 371 -12.45 12.31 -28.39
C LEU A 371 -11.45 13.44 -28.10
N SER A 372 -11.31 14.41 -29.01
CA SER A 372 -10.46 15.60 -28.81
C SER A 372 -11.14 16.69 -27.97
N TYR A 373 -12.44 16.55 -27.64
CA TYR A 373 -13.27 17.60 -27.04
C TYR A 373 -13.32 17.60 -25.51
N ILE A 374 -12.63 16.69 -24.82
CA ILE A 374 -12.69 16.56 -23.36
C ILE A 374 -11.31 16.80 -22.75
N PHE A 375 -11.03 18.05 -22.41
CA PHE A 375 -9.83 18.43 -21.66
C PHE A 375 -10.10 18.35 -20.15
N SER A 376 -9.40 17.44 -19.47
CA SER A 376 -9.26 17.45 -18.01
C SER A 376 -8.32 18.58 -17.57
N ILE A 377 -8.80 19.47 -16.70
CA ILE A 377 -8.11 20.67 -16.17
C ILE A 377 -7.09 20.26 -15.09
N LYS A 378 -6.28 19.23 -15.35
CA LYS A 378 -5.02 19.03 -14.63
C LYS A 378 -3.88 19.76 -15.35
N SER A 379 -3.92 19.80 -16.69
CA SER A 379 -2.89 20.44 -17.52
C SER A 379 -2.84 21.97 -17.41
N TYR A 380 -3.94 22.64 -17.06
CA TYR A 380 -4.01 24.11 -17.02
C TYR A 380 -3.37 24.75 -15.78
N ARG A 381 -3.22 24.00 -14.67
CA ARG A 381 -2.53 24.49 -13.45
C ARG A 381 -1.00 24.53 -13.61
N GLU A 382 -0.45 23.71 -14.52
CA GLU A 382 0.99 23.60 -14.80
C GLU A 382 1.40 24.29 -16.11
N ALA A 383 0.43 24.79 -16.88
CA ALA A 383 0.69 25.50 -18.13
C ALA A 383 1.44 26.83 -17.86
N PRO A 384 2.49 27.15 -18.65
CA PRO A 384 3.16 28.45 -18.58
C PRO A 384 2.16 29.60 -18.66
N LYS A 385 2.50 30.78 -18.11
CA LYS A 385 1.66 32.00 -18.25
C LYS A 385 1.33 32.33 -19.72
N ASP A 386 2.13 31.80 -20.64
CA ASP A 386 2.11 32.09 -22.07
C ASP A 386 1.57 30.90 -22.89
N PHE A 387 0.87 29.95 -22.26
CA PHE A 387 0.17 28.89 -23.00
C PHE A 387 -0.96 29.51 -23.82
N ILE A 388 -0.73 29.63 -25.12
CA ILE A 388 -1.72 30.05 -26.11
C ILE A 388 -2.57 28.81 -26.41
N ALA A 389 -3.85 28.84 -26.02
CA ALA A 389 -4.81 27.81 -26.43
C ALA A 389 -4.81 27.70 -27.97
N PRO A 390 -5.04 26.50 -28.55
CA PRO A 390 -5.13 26.35 -30.00
C PRO A 390 -6.13 27.35 -30.58
N ASP A 391 -5.81 27.84 -31.79
CA ASP A 391 -6.52 28.92 -32.49
C ASP A 391 -8.05 28.77 -32.39
N PRO A 392 -8.76 29.72 -31.75
CA PRO A 392 -10.19 29.62 -31.44
C PRO A 392 -11.11 29.59 -32.66
N VAL A 393 -10.58 29.84 -33.87
CA VAL A 393 -11.34 29.93 -35.12
C VAL A 393 -12.01 28.61 -35.52
N LYS A 394 -11.71 27.47 -34.87
CA LYS A 394 -12.22 26.15 -35.28
C LYS A 394 -13.23 25.47 -34.36
N TYR A 395 -13.54 26.02 -33.19
CA TYR A 395 -14.29 25.28 -32.17
C TYR A 395 -15.39 26.14 -31.58
N GLU A 396 -16.61 26.00 -32.11
CA GLU A 396 -17.72 26.89 -31.77
C GLU A 396 -18.43 26.51 -30.46
N ASN A 397 -18.23 25.32 -29.87
CA ASN A 397 -18.99 24.91 -28.68
C ASN A 397 -18.18 24.03 -27.71
N ILE A 398 -17.56 24.62 -26.67
CA ILE A 398 -16.77 23.89 -25.66
C ILE A 398 -17.56 23.74 -24.36
N PHE A 399 -17.62 22.51 -23.83
CA PHE A 399 -18.16 22.17 -22.52
C PHE A 399 -17.03 21.93 -21.52
N VAL A 400 -17.10 22.51 -20.32
CA VAL A 400 -16.01 22.41 -19.32
C VAL A 400 -16.50 21.70 -18.06
N ILE A 401 -15.81 20.64 -17.64
CA ILE A 401 -16.10 19.92 -16.39
C ILE A 401 -15.04 20.27 -15.34
N LEU A 402 -15.48 20.80 -14.20
CA LEU A 402 -14.61 21.20 -13.09
C LEU A 402 -14.85 20.32 -11.87
N SER A 403 -13.77 19.72 -11.32
CA SER A 403 -13.84 18.97 -10.07
C SER A 403 -13.13 19.68 -8.91
N ASN A 404 -13.88 19.90 -7.84
CA ASN A 404 -13.41 20.03 -6.45
C ASN A 404 -12.48 21.19 -6.04
N ALA A 405 -12.47 22.34 -6.74
CA ALA A 405 -12.00 23.59 -6.14
C ALA A 405 -12.61 24.83 -6.83
N TYR A 406 -13.22 25.73 -6.06
CA TYR A 406 -13.48 27.10 -6.51
C TYR A 406 -12.14 27.84 -6.60
N ASP A 407 -11.81 28.35 -7.79
CA ASP A 407 -10.62 29.19 -8.03
C ASP A 407 -11.05 30.40 -8.84
N GLU A 408 -11.07 31.58 -8.21
CA GLU A 408 -11.48 32.84 -8.85
C GLU A 408 -10.66 33.16 -10.11
N ARG A 409 -9.40 32.72 -10.18
CA ARG A 409 -8.53 32.97 -11.34
C ARG A 409 -8.87 32.08 -12.53
N LEU A 410 -9.09 30.80 -12.27
CA LEU A 410 -9.57 29.87 -13.29
C LEU A 410 -10.94 30.30 -13.81
N THR A 411 -11.78 30.75 -12.89
CA THR A 411 -13.14 31.18 -13.19
C THR A 411 -13.17 32.45 -14.03
N ALA A 412 -12.37 33.47 -13.69
CA ALA A 412 -12.22 34.67 -14.52
C ALA A 412 -11.71 34.34 -15.93
N ARG A 413 -10.79 33.38 -16.05
CA ARG A 413 -10.25 32.94 -17.34
C ARG A 413 -11.27 32.21 -18.22
N ILE A 414 -12.16 31.41 -17.64
CA ILE A 414 -13.18 30.67 -18.40
C ILE A 414 -14.35 31.59 -18.75
N HIS A 415 -14.70 32.53 -17.88
CA HIS A 415 -15.80 33.48 -18.09
C HIS A 415 -15.67 34.28 -19.39
N ASP A 416 -14.45 34.70 -19.71
CA ASP A 416 -14.19 35.54 -20.88
C ASP A 416 -14.09 34.73 -22.20
N LEU A 417 -14.25 33.40 -22.13
CA LEU A 417 -14.25 32.54 -23.31
C LEU A 417 -15.66 32.47 -23.89
N SER A 418 -15.90 33.28 -24.92
CA SER A 418 -17.20 33.35 -25.61
C SER A 418 -17.67 32.00 -26.17
N TYR A 419 -16.73 31.11 -26.52
CA TYR A 419 -16.94 29.78 -27.08
C TYR A 419 -17.23 28.68 -26.06
N VAL A 420 -17.20 28.98 -24.76
CA VAL A 420 -17.64 28.04 -23.72
C VAL A 420 -19.15 28.17 -23.58
N GLU A 421 -19.89 27.13 -23.94
CA GLU A 421 -21.36 27.15 -23.88
C GLU A 421 -21.87 26.88 -22.46
N GLN A 422 -21.40 25.79 -21.84
CA GLN A 422 -21.82 25.39 -20.49
C GLN A 422 -20.65 24.86 -19.65
N ILE A 423 -20.74 25.07 -18.33
CA ILE A 423 -19.76 24.65 -17.34
C ILE A 423 -20.43 23.71 -16.36
N TYR A 424 -19.97 22.47 -16.28
CA TYR A 424 -20.49 21.44 -15.39
C TYR A 424 -19.60 21.33 -14.16
N ILE A 425 -20.20 21.52 -12.98
CA ILE A 425 -19.43 21.59 -11.73
C ILE A 425 -19.75 20.40 -10.85
N TYR A 426 -18.68 19.71 -10.47
CA TYR A 426 -18.69 18.62 -9.51
C TYR A 426 -18.03 19.08 -8.21
N VAL A 427 -18.82 19.24 -7.14
CA VAL A 427 -18.37 19.81 -5.87
C VAL A 427 -18.93 19.06 -4.66
N ASP A 428 -18.10 18.96 -3.63
CA ASP A 428 -18.49 18.54 -2.28
C ASP A 428 -19.11 19.74 -1.54
N CYS A 429 -20.44 19.80 -1.60
CA CYS A 429 -21.47 20.57 -0.86
C CYS A 429 -21.36 22.06 -0.44
N ASP A 430 -20.21 22.75 -0.41
CA ASP A 430 -20.17 24.13 0.17
C ASP A 430 -19.86 25.27 -0.82
N ALA A 431 -19.36 24.97 -2.03
CA ALA A 431 -19.01 25.98 -3.04
C ALA A 431 -20.17 26.39 -3.98
N GLU A 432 -21.32 25.72 -3.85
CA GLU A 432 -22.49 25.82 -4.73
C GLU A 432 -22.99 27.26 -4.93
N THR A 433 -23.20 27.98 -3.82
CA THR A 433 -23.84 29.29 -3.86
C THR A 433 -22.97 30.36 -4.51
N LEU A 434 -21.64 30.16 -4.53
CA LEU A 434 -20.68 31.08 -5.14
C LEU A 434 -20.62 30.94 -6.66
N TRP A 435 -20.78 29.71 -7.18
CA TRP A 435 -20.77 29.43 -8.62
C TRP A 435 -22.07 29.88 -9.29
N ILE A 436 -23.22 29.46 -8.77
CA ILE A 436 -24.53 29.73 -9.38
C ILE A 436 -24.85 31.24 -9.37
N LYS A 437 -24.51 31.97 -8.31
CA LYS A 437 -24.82 33.41 -8.21
C LYS A 437 -23.99 34.28 -9.15
N LYS A 438 -22.78 33.84 -9.54
CA LYS A 438 -21.87 34.66 -10.34
C LYS A 438 -21.96 34.36 -11.84
N TYR A 439 -22.48 33.21 -12.27
CA TYR A 439 -22.35 32.76 -13.67
C TYR A 439 -23.57 32.02 -14.23
N LEU A 440 -24.13 32.55 -15.33
CA LEU A 440 -25.33 32.03 -16.00
C LEU A 440 -25.11 30.71 -16.76
N LYS A 441 -23.86 30.41 -17.14
CA LYS A 441 -23.47 29.22 -17.94
C LYS A 441 -23.16 27.99 -17.08
N VAL A 442 -23.32 28.05 -15.76
CA VAL A 442 -23.03 26.94 -14.85
C VAL A 442 -24.22 25.98 -14.78
N ARG A 443 -23.94 24.68 -14.93
CA ARG A 443 -24.86 23.56 -14.71
C ARG A 443 -24.42 22.77 -13.48
N GLY A 444 -25.36 22.53 -12.56
CA GLY A 444 -25.11 21.84 -11.29
C GLY A 444 -25.35 22.71 -10.05
N PRO A 445 -24.87 22.30 -8.87
CA PRO A 445 -23.80 21.33 -8.67
C PRO A 445 -24.23 19.86 -8.78
N TYR A 446 -23.26 19.03 -9.15
CA TYR A 446 -23.38 17.58 -9.12
C TYR A 446 -22.46 17.01 -8.04
N SER A 447 -22.95 16.00 -7.32
CA SER A 447 -22.25 15.23 -6.29
C SER A 447 -22.01 13.81 -6.79
N VAL A 448 -21.20 13.05 -6.06
CA VAL A 448 -20.95 11.60 -6.33
C VAL A 448 -22.29 10.87 -6.54
N ASP A 449 -23.27 11.18 -5.68
CA ASP A 449 -24.55 10.48 -5.60
C ASP A 449 -25.52 10.87 -6.72
N ASN A 450 -25.25 11.93 -7.49
CA ASN A 450 -26.13 12.42 -8.56
C ASN A 450 -25.45 12.53 -9.94
N LEU A 451 -24.30 11.89 -10.14
CA LEU A 451 -23.56 11.89 -11.42
C LEU A 451 -24.44 11.50 -12.62
N GLN A 452 -25.41 10.60 -12.45
CA GLN A 452 -26.35 10.26 -13.53
C GLN A 452 -27.18 11.47 -14.00
N ASN A 453 -27.56 12.38 -13.10
CA ASN A 453 -28.27 13.60 -13.47
C ASN A 453 -27.34 14.57 -14.20
N MET A 454 -26.06 14.66 -13.79
CA MET A 454 -25.05 15.42 -14.55
C MET A 454 -24.98 14.96 -16.00
N PHE A 455 -24.88 13.65 -16.22
CA PHE A 455 -24.79 13.09 -17.56
C PHE A 455 -26.08 13.30 -18.37
N ARG A 456 -27.26 13.19 -17.74
CA ARG A 456 -28.54 13.49 -18.41
C ARG A 456 -28.63 14.96 -18.84
N THR A 457 -28.24 15.89 -17.97
CA THR A 457 -28.24 17.32 -18.31
C THR A 457 -27.22 17.65 -19.39
N LEU A 458 -26.03 17.04 -19.33
CA LEU A 458 -25.02 17.18 -20.39
C LEU A 458 -25.52 16.67 -21.74
N ALA A 459 -26.16 15.50 -21.76
CA ALA A 459 -26.74 14.94 -22.97
C ALA A 459 -27.87 15.82 -23.54
N TYR A 460 -28.73 16.36 -22.67
CA TYR A 460 -29.80 17.28 -23.07
C TYR A 460 -29.25 18.59 -23.66
N ASP A 461 -28.31 19.24 -22.98
CA ASP A 461 -27.72 20.50 -23.46
C ASP A 461 -26.94 20.29 -24.78
N ALA A 462 -26.27 19.15 -24.93
CA ALA A 462 -25.63 18.77 -26.19
C ALA A 462 -26.66 18.57 -27.32
N GLN A 463 -27.79 17.92 -27.04
CA GLN A 463 -28.86 17.76 -28.01
C GLN A 463 -29.46 19.11 -28.43
N CYS A 464 -29.74 20.00 -27.48
CA CYS A 464 -30.22 21.36 -27.78
C CYS A 464 -29.21 22.14 -28.63
N ALA A 465 -27.91 21.99 -28.39
CA ALA A 465 -26.89 22.63 -29.22
C ALA A 465 -26.91 22.07 -30.66
N LEU A 466 -27.08 20.76 -30.82
CA LEU A 466 -27.19 20.09 -32.12
C LEU A 466 -28.45 20.51 -32.88
N ASP A 467 -29.59 20.64 -32.21
CA ASP A 467 -30.87 21.03 -32.82
C ASP A 467 -30.85 22.47 -33.37
N ASN A 468 -29.94 23.30 -32.87
CA ASN A 468 -29.77 24.69 -33.30
C ASN A 468 -28.70 24.87 -34.38
N LEU A 469 -28.01 23.80 -34.81
CA LEU A 469 -27.11 23.86 -35.96
C LEU A 469 -27.95 24.00 -37.24
N LEU A 470 -27.73 25.09 -38.00
CA LEU A 470 -28.40 25.30 -39.27
C LEU A 470 -28.11 24.12 -40.22
N PRO A 471 -29.11 23.63 -41.00
CA PRO A 471 -28.90 22.56 -41.95
C PRO A 471 -27.78 22.93 -42.91
N ILE A 472 -26.70 22.16 -42.91
CA ILE A 472 -25.67 22.26 -43.94
C ILE A 472 -26.27 21.59 -45.17
N THR A 473 -26.49 22.34 -46.25
CA THR A 473 -26.85 21.81 -47.56
C THR A 473 -25.68 21.03 -48.10
N ILE A 474 -25.75 19.71 -48.04
CA ILE A 474 -24.71 18.82 -48.54
C ILE A 474 -25.20 18.27 -49.90
N PHE A 475 -24.83 19.01 -50.96
CA PHE A 475 -24.90 18.73 -52.42
C PHE A 475 -26.16 19.11 -53.25
N ASP A 476 -25.92 20.00 -54.24
CA ASP A 476 -26.63 20.35 -55.51
C ASP A 476 -28.08 20.93 -55.54
N PRO A 477 -28.46 21.73 -56.57
CA PRO A 477 -29.45 22.81 -56.49
C PRO A 477 -30.69 22.56 -57.36
N GLU A 478 -31.29 21.38 -57.27
CA GLU A 478 -32.60 21.09 -57.88
C GLU A 478 -33.65 20.81 -56.79
N PRO A 479 -34.88 21.33 -56.90
CA PRO A 479 -35.83 21.35 -55.81
C PRO A 479 -36.58 20.01 -55.77
N THR A 480 -36.03 19.05 -55.04
CA THR A 480 -36.86 18.04 -54.39
C THR A 480 -36.64 18.17 -52.89
N GLU A 481 -37.66 18.67 -52.19
CA GLU A 481 -37.68 18.74 -50.73
C GLU A 481 -37.58 17.32 -50.16
N PHE A 482 -36.36 16.85 -49.94
CA PHE A 482 -36.11 15.73 -49.05
C PHE A 482 -35.99 16.28 -47.63
N ILE A 483 -36.99 16.00 -46.81
CA ILE A 483 -36.97 16.35 -45.38
C ILE A 483 -36.32 15.17 -44.64
N TYR A 484 -35.62 15.44 -43.54
CA TYR A 484 -34.86 14.45 -42.74
C TYR A 484 -35.64 13.18 -42.36
N LYS A 485 -36.98 13.25 -42.37
CA LYS A 485 -37.90 12.16 -42.01
C LYS A 485 -38.04 11.09 -43.10
N ASP A 486 -37.60 11.36 -44.32
CA ASP A 486 -37.80 10.48 -45.47
C ASP A 486 -36.58 9.59 -45.78
N LEU A 487 -35.51 9.70 -44.99
CA LEU A 487 -34.28 8.92 -45.16
C LEU A 487 -34.34 7.61 -44.38
N THR A 488 -34.13 6.48 -45.07
CA THR A 488 -33.91 5.17 -44.42
C THR A 488 -32.42 4.92 -44.20
N THR A 489 -32.05 4.14 -43.17
CA THR A 489 -30.65 3.85 -42.82
C THR A 489 -29.85 3.18 -43.93
N GLU A 490 -30.51 2.58 -44.92
CA GLU A 490 -29.89 1.86 -46.04
C GLU A 490 -29.48 2.78 -47.20
N GLN A 491 -29.91 4.04 -47.21
CA GLN A 491 -29.75 4.96 -48.35
C GLN A 491 -28.61 5.98 -48.18
N LEU A 492 -27.74 5.83 -47.16
CA LEU A 492 -26.76 6.85 -46.78
C LEU A 492 -25.34 6.29 -46.71
N ASP A 493 -24.40 6.84 -47.49
CA ASP A 493 -23.00 6.40 -47.53
C ASP A 493 -22.12 7.01 -46.40
N PHE A 494 -22.69 7.87 -45.53
CA PHE A 494 -21.96 8.55 -44.45
C PHE A 494 -22.25 7.94 -43.07
N PRO A 495 -21.24 7.30 -42.41
CA PRO A 495 -21.44 6.53 -41.18
C PRO A 495 -21.97 7.33 -39.98
N TRP A 496 -21.62 8.62 -39.85
CA TRP A 496 -22.04 9.46 -38.72
C TRP A 496 -23.55 9.80 -38.76
N PHE A 497 -24.16 9.82 -39.95
CA PHE A 497 -25.58 10.14 -40.13
C PHE A 497 -26.49 8.94 -39.83
N GLN A 498 -26.01 7.73 -40.15
CA GLN A 498 -26.67 6.48 -39.77
C GLN A 498 -26.69 6.29 -38.24
N LEU A 499 -25.64 6.75 -37.55
CA LEU A 499 -25.53 6.75 -36.09
C LEU A 499 -26.57 7.67 -35.43
N LEU A 500 -26.76 8.88 -35.96
CA LEU A 500 -27.73 9.86 -35.46
C LEU A 500 -29.18 9.36 -35.56
N LEU A 501 -29.56 8.73 -36.68
CA LEU A 501 -30.91 8.17 -36.86
C LEU A 501 -31.18 6.99 -35.90
N ARG A 502 -30.18 6.17 -35.58
CA ARG A 502 -30.33 5.06 -34.63
C ARG A 502 -30.50 5.55 -33.19
N VAL A 503 -29.74 6.56 -32.77
CA VAL A 503 -29.89 7.16 -31.43
C VAL A 503 -31.27 7.80 -31.25
N LEU A 504 -31.80 8.44 -32.29
CA LEU A 504 -33.13 9.06 -32.26
C LEU A 504 -34.29 8.06 -32.35
N GLN A 505 -34.08 6.89 -32.97
CA GLN A 505 -35.10 5.83 -33.09
C GLN A 505 -35.15 4.89 -31.87
N ASP A 506 -34.01 4.67 -31.19
CA ASP A 506 -33.92 3.74 -30.04
C ASP A 506 -34.09 4.43 -28.67
N THR A 507 -34.25 5.75 -28.63
CA THR A 507 -34.57 6.47 -27.39
C THR A 507 -36.10 6.53 -27.23
N PRO A 508 -36.72 5.78 -26.29
CA PRO A 508 -38.16 5.89 -26.09
C PRO A 508 -38.50 7.29 -25.57
N VAL A 509 -39.24 8.06 -26.38
CA VAL A 509 -39.83 9.32 -25.93
C VAL A 509 -40.88 8.99 -24.86
N LYS A 510 -40.65 9.48 -23.65
CA LYS A 510 -41.67 9.67 -22.62
C LYS A 510 -41.66 11.10 -22.14
#